data_AF-A0A1R3T5X2-F1
#
_entry.id   AF-A0A1R3T5X2-F1
#
_cell.length_a   1.000
_cell.length_b   1.000
_cell.length_c   1.000
_cell.angle_alpha   90.00
_cell.angle_beta   90.00
_cell.angle_gamma   90.00
#
_symmetry.space_group_name_H-M   'P 1'
#
loop_
_entity.id
_entity.type
_entity.pdbx_description
1 polymer ?
#
loop_
_entity_poly.entity_id
_entity_poly.type
_entity_poly.pdbx_seq_one_letter_code
_entity_poly.pdbx_strand_id
1 'polypeptide(L)'
;MEETVVNSVYHRSYEIREPVEIRILPDAIEIINYGGPDRSIKLEEVRKGIIRNRRYRNRRIGDFLKELDMTEGRGTGIPIIRKEMAKNGSPEPCFETDENYNYFIVTLPIHPAFRSDEGVNEGVKISQPSDNKINTIYSLVREGVNEGVNEGVSEIIDLILKTTGLNAVEIAERTGKSLATIERYLRILRKKEIIEFRGAPKTGGYFFTSKVDEFLNK
;
A
#
# COMPACT_ATOMS: atom_id res chain seq x y z
N MET A 1 -5.41 16.68 -1.46
CA MET A 1 -3.96 16.98 -1.38
C MET A 1 -3.73 18.49 -1.22
N GLU A 2 -4.26 19.33 -2.11
CA GLU A 2 -4.16 20.79 -2.04
C GLU A 2 -4.46 21.35 -0.65
N GLU A 3 -5.64 21.06 -0.09
CA GLU A 3 -6.04 21.52 1.24
C GLU A 3 -5.01 21.20 2.35
N THR A 4 -4.37 20.03 2.28
CA THR A 4 -3.37 19.62 3.28
C THR A 4 -2.06 20.40 3.15
N VAL A 5 -1.65 20.72 1.92
CA VAL A 5 -0.45 21.52 1.64
C VAL A 5 -0.68 23.00 1.98
N VAL A 6 -1.85 23.55 1.65
CA VAL A 6 -2.21 24.91 2.00
C VAL A 6 -2.25 25.08 3.53
N ASN A 7 -2.88 24.13 4.23
CA ASN A 7 -2.93 24.17 5.68
C ASN A 7 -1.56 23.98 6.34
N SER A 8 -0.65 23.19 5.77
CA SER A 8 0.70 23.04 6.32
C SER A 8 1.49 24.34 6.24
N VAL A 9 1.39 25.08 5.12
CA VAL A 9 2.00 26.41 4.95
C VAL A 9 1.34 27.44 5.87
N TYR A 10 0.01 27.42 5.97
CA TYR A 10 -0.74 28.36 6.79
C TYR A 10 -0.43 28.18 8.29
N HIS A 11 -0.30 26.95 8.76
CA HIS A 11 -0.06 26.66 10.18
C HIS A 11 1.43 26.50 10.56
N ARG A 12 2.34 26.60 9.59
CA ARG A 12 3.80 26.50 9.81
C ARG A 12 4.30 27.45 10.90
N SER A 13 5.16 26.95 11.79
CA SER A 13 5.93 27.85 12.65
C SER A 13 7.07 28.47 11.84
N TYR A 14 6.97 29.76 11.52
CA TYR A 14 8.03 30.48 10.78
C TYR A 14 9.22 30.89 11.67
N GLU A 15 9.12 30.68 12.98
CA GLU A 15 10.24 30.83 13.91
C GLU A 15 11.20 29.63 13.86
N ILE A 16 10.69 28.48 13.42
CA ILE A 16 11.42 27.22 13.28
C ILE A 16 12.01 27.16 11.86
N ARG A 17 13.26 26.71 11.73
CA ARG A 17 13.97 26.67 10.44
C ARG A 17 13.53 25.50 9.58
N GLU A 18 13.08 24.44 10.22
CA GLU A 18 12.66 23.18 9.61
C GLU A 18 11.50 23.44 8.63
N PRO A 19 11.62 22.98 7.38
CA PRO A 19 10.58 23.19 6.37
C PRO A 19 9.36 22.33 6.66
N VAL A 20 8.27 22.58 5.94
CA VAL A 20 7.22 21.55 5.83
C VAL A 20 7.81 20.37 5.06
N GLU A 21 7.78 19.19 5.66
CA GLU A 21 8.26 17.97 5.03
C GLU A 21 7.07 17.21 4.41
N ILE A 22 7.23 16.78 3.16
CA ILE A 22 6.26 15.95 2.46
C ILE A 22 6.95 14.64 2.11
N ARG A 23 6.51 13.54 2.72
CA ARG A 23 7.01 12.19 2.45
C ARG A 23 6.01 11.46 1.58
N ILE A 24 6.49 10.87 0.50
CA ILE A 24 5.71 9.97 -0.34
C ILE A 24 6.16 8.55 0.02
N LEU A 25 5.33 7.85 0.77
CA LEU A 25 5.53 6.45 1.15
C LEU A 25 4.82 5.56 0.12
N PRO A 26 5.14 4.25 0.07
CA PRO A 26 4.46 3.32 -0.83
C PRO A 26 2.95 3.23 -0.59
N ASP A 27 2.51 3.42 0.65
CA ASP A 27 1.13 3.21 1.09
C ASP A 27 0.43 4.48 1.60
N ALA A 28 1.13 5.61 1.65
CA ALA A 28 0.59 6.88 2.13
C ALA A 28 1.42 8.10 1.71
N ILE A 29 0.83 9.29 1.81
CA ILE A 29 1.55 10.56 1.78
C ILE A 29 1.50 11.16 3.18
N GLU A 30 2.66 11.48 3.75
CA GLU A 30 2.75 12.16 5.05
C GLU A 30 3.17 13.60 4.85
N ILE A 31 2.48 14.52 5.51
CA ILE A 31 2.82 15.94 5.54
C ILE A 31 3.09 16.32 6.98
N ILE A 32 4.32 16.74 7.26
CA ILE A 32 4.85 17.00 8.59
C ILE A 32 5.12 18.50 8.72
N ASN A 33 4.58 19.08 9.79
CA ASN A 33 4.80 20.47 10.14
C ASN A 33 5.42 20.60 11.52
N TYR A 34 6.55 21.31 11.61
CA TYR A 34 7.25 21.54 12.86
C TYR A 34 6.68 22.76 13.61
N GLY A 35 6.65 22.66 14.94
CA GLY A 35 6.04 23.63 15.86
C GLY A 35 4.58 23.33 16.23
N GLY A 36 4.09 22.16 15.82
CA GLY A 36 2.83 21.52 16.21
C GLY A 36 1.56 22.37 16.14
N PRO A 37 0.42 21.79 16.56
CA PRO A 37 -0.81 22.55 16.71
C PRO A 37 -0.72 23.54 17.88
N ASP A 38 -1.61 24.54 17.88
CA ASP A 38 -1.76 25.40 19.05
C ASP A 38 -2.14 24.56 20.27
N ARG A 39 -1.59 24.88 21.45
CA ARG A 39 -1.80 24.12 22.69
C ARG A 39 -3.26 24.03 23.13
N SER A 40 -4.15 24.87 22.58
CA SER A 40 -5.59 24.79 22.81
C SER A 40 -6.27 23.65 22.05
N ILE A 41 -5.60 23.03 21.07
CA ILE A 41 -6.14 21.94 20.26
C ILE A 41 -5.76 20.61 20.90
N LYS A 42 -6.74 19.82 21.36
CA LYS A 42 -6.46 18.46 21.84
C LYS A 42 -6.45 17.47 20.68
N LEU A 43 -5.50 16.51 20.68
CA LEU A 43 -5.42 15.47 19.66
C LEU A 43 -6.74 14.68 19.51
N GLU A 44 -7.44 14.41 20.61
CA GLU A 44 -8.75 13.76 20.57
C GLU A 44 -9.81 14.57 19.81
N GLU A 45 -9.77 15.89 19.91
CA GLU A 45 -10.70 16.78 19.19
C GLU A 45 -10.36 16.81 17.70
N VAL A 46 -9.07 16.82 17.36
CA VAL A 46 -8.58 16.68 15.97
C VAL A 46 -9.05 15.37 15.35
N ARG A 47 -8.91 14.25 16.06
CA ARG A 47 -9.39 12.93 15.61
C ARG A 47 -10.90 12.89 15.40
N LYS A 48 -11.66 13.63 16.22
CA LYS A 48 -13.11 13.82 16.07
C LYS A 48 -13.49 14.81 14.96
N GLY A 49 -12.51 15.45 14.30
CA GLY A 49 -12.74 16.48 13.27
C GLY A 49 -13.24 17.81 13.82
N ILE A 50 -13.19 18.01 15.14
CA ILE A 50 -13.63 19.23 15.81
C ILE A 50 -12.39 20.08 16.09
N ILE A 51 -12.15 21.12 15.30
CA ILE A 51 -11.11 22.10 15.60
C ILE A 51 -11.75 23.39 16.11
N ARG A 52 -11.50 23.72 17.37
CA ARG A 52 -11.91 24.99 17.97
C ARG A 52 -10.69 25.87 18.23
N ASN A 53 -10.10 26.36 17.15
CA ASN A 53 -8.97 27.27 17.25
C ASN A 53 -9.42 28.68 17.67
N ARG A 54 -8.88 29.15 18.80
CA ARG A 54 -9.10 30.52 19.29
C ARG A 54 -8.13 31.53 18.68
N ARG A 55 -6.94 31.07 18.27
CA ARG A 55 -5.88 31.93 17.71
C ARG A 55 -5.24 31.27 16.49
N TYR A 56 -4.88 32.09 15.52
CA TYR A 56 -4.19 31.66 14.30
C TYR A 56 -2.83 32.35 14.26
N ARG A 57 -1.76 31.54 14.16
CA ARG A 57 -0.36 32.00 14.21
C ARG A 57 -0.05 32.97 13.07
N ASN A 58 -0.45 32.62 11.84
CA ASN A 58 -0.05 33.34 10.63
C ASN A 58 -1.22 34.04 9.92
N ARG A 59 -1.92 34.95 10.63
CA ARG A 59 -3.14 35.59 10.10
C ARG A 59 -2.97 36.20 8.70
N ARG A 60 -1.85 36.89 8.42
CA ARG A 60 -1.57 37.50 7.10
C ARG A 60 -1.47 36.46 5.98
N ILE A 61 -0.87 35.31 6.25
CA ILE A 61 -0.77 34.22 5.28
C ILE A 61 -2.15 33.64 5.00
N GLY A 62 -2.98 33.47 6.04
CA GLY A 62 -4.36 33.03 5.88
C GLY A 62 -5.21 34.00 5.07
N ASP A 63 -5.10 35.31 5.34
CA ASP A 63 -5.82 36.34 4.59
C ASP A 63 -5.38 36.34 3.10
N PHE A 64 -4.08 36.20 2.83
CA PHE A 64 -3.54 36.09 1.46
C PHE A 64 -4.01 34.82 0.72
N LEU A 65 -3.97 33.66 1.37
CA LEU A 65 -4.45 32.40 0.78
C LEU A 65 -5.96 32.45 0.48
N LYS A 66 -6.72 33.20 1.28
CA LYS A 66 -8.15 33.41 1.05
C LYS A 66 -8.39 34.32 -0.17
N GLU A 67 -7.58 35.36 -0.36
CA GLU A 67 -7.64 36.22 -1.55
C GLU A 67 -7.31 35.46 -2.85
N LEU A 68 -6.51 34.39 -2.76
CA LEU A 68 -6.18 33.51 -3.88
C LEU A 68 -7.19 32.36 -4.08
N ASP A 69 -8.32 32.36 -3.36
CA ASP A 69 -9.33 31.28 -3.38
C ASP A 69 -8.76 29.88 -3.03
N MET A 70 -7.63 29.82 -2.33
CA MET A 70 -6.96 28.55 -1.94
C MET A 70 -7.47 28.00 -0.60
N THR A 71 -8.26 28.77 0.14
CA THR A 71 -8.85 28.32 1.41
C THR A 71 -10.22 28.97 1.66
N GLU A 72 -11.21 28.16 2.01
CA GLU A 72 -12.59 28.62 2.24
C GLU A 72 -12.75 29.34 3.59
N GLY A 73 -11.82 29.17 4.54
CA GLY A 73 -11.89 29.86 5.82
C GLY A 73 -11.28 29.10 6.99
N ARG A 74 -11.72 29.44 8.19
CA ARG A 74 -11.13 28.98 9.46
C ARG A 74 -11.78 27.68 9.93
N GLY A 75 -10.97 26.64 10.17
CA GLY A 75 -11.43 25.39 10.78
C GLY A 75 -12.17 24.44 9.85
N THR A 76 -12.24 24.74 8.56
CA THR A 76 -12.88 23.88 7.55
C THR A 76 -11.92 22.84 6.95
N GLY A 77 -10.61 23.04 7.07
CA GLY A 77 -9.63 22.22 6.37
C GLY A 77 -9.66 20.73 6.71
N ILE A 78 -9.66 20.34 7.98
CA ILE A 78 -9.79 18.91 8.36
C ILE A 78 -11.11 18.30 7.86
N PRO A 79 -12.28 18.94 8.08
CA PRO A 79 -13.54 18.47 7.48
C PRO A 79 -13.48 18.28 5.96
N ILE A 80 -12.89 19.23 5.23
CA ILE A 80 -12.74 19.16 3.76
C ILE A 80 -11.86 17.97 3.37
N ILE A 81 -10.70 17.79 4.02
CA ILE A 81 -9.80 16.67 3.74
C ILE A 81 -10.55 15.33 3.94
N ARG A 82 -11.25 15.15 5.06
CA ARG A 82 -12.03 13.92 5.31
C ARG A 82 -13.12 13.69 4.28
N LYS A 83 -13.85 14.75 3.93
CA LYS A 83 -14.92 14.70 2.92
C LYS A 83 -14.39 14.27 1.55
N GLU A 84 -13.29 14.86 1.08
CA GLU A 84 -12.74 14.52 -0.23
C GLU A 84 -12.08 13.13 -0.25
N MET A 85 -11.47 12.67 0.86
CA MET A 85 -11.00 11.29 1.02
C MET A 85 -12.17 10.29 1.00
N ALA A 86 -13.28 10.58 1.69
CA ALA A 86 -14.45 9.71 1.65
C ALA A 86 -15.08 9.68 0.25
N LYS A 87 -15.19 10.83 -0.40
CA LYS A 87 -15.76 10.98 -1.75
C LYS A 87 -14.96 10.24 -2.82
N ASN A 88 -13.63 10.19 -2.69
CA ASN A 88 -12.78 9.46 -3.62
C ASN A 88 -12.60 7.98 -3.26
N GLY A 89 -13.21 7.49 -2.17
CA GLY A 89 -13.12 6.08 -1.73
C GLY A 89 -11.84 5.72 -0.99
N SER A 90 -11.00 6.69 -0.63
CA SER A 90 -9.77 6.45 0.12
C SER A 90 -10.04 6.21 1.61
N PRO A 91 -9.12 5.55 2.33
CA PRO A 91 -9.24 5.42 3.77
C PRO A 91 -9.20 6.77 4.48
N GLU A 92 -9.76 6.85 5.68
CA GLU A 92 -9.78 8.08 6.46
C GLU A 92 -8.35 8.61 6.72
N PRO A 93 -8.13 9.93 6.64
CA PRO A 93 -6.84 10.53 6.96
C PRO A 93 -6.53 10.43 8.46
N CYS A 94 -5.26 10.21 8.79
CA CYS A 94 -4.77 10.18 10.16
C CYS A 94 -4.10 11.52 10.52
N PHE A 95 -4.30 11.95 11.76
CA PHE A 95 -3.72 13.17 12.30
C PHE A 95 -3.01 12.84 13.61
N GLU A 96 -1.74 13.23 13.71
CA GLU A 96 -0.88 12.91 14.85
C GLU A 96 -0.08 14.12 15.32
N THR A 97 0.19 14.16 16.63
CA THR A 97 1.05 15.14 17.30
C THR A 97 1.62 14.46 18.54
N ASP A 98 2.77 14.92 19.02
CA ASP A 98 3.30 14.51 20.32
C ASP A 98 2.68 15.30 21.48
N GLU A 99 2.88 14.81 22.71
CA GLU A 99 2.38 15.46 23.94
C GLU A 99 2.95 16.86 24.14
N ASN A 100 4.13 17.14 23.57
CA ASN A 100 4.82 18.42 23.66
C ASN A 100 4.45 19.40 22.54
N TYR A 101 3.59 19.01 21.59
CA TYR A 101 3.16 19.85 20.45
C TYR A 101 4.34 20.35 19.59
N ASN A 102 5.37 19.51 19.43
CA ASN A 102 6.54 19.82 18.63
C ASN A 102 6.29 19.64 17.13
N TYR A 103 5.36 18.77 16.74
CA TYR A 103 5.05 18.52 15.33
C TYR A 103 3.58 18.18 15.12
N PHE A 104 3.13 18.34 13.89
CA PHE A 104 1.82 17.88 13.44
C PHE A 104 1.99 17.08 12.15
N ILE A 105 1.52 15.83 12.12
CA ILE A 105 1.58 14.94 10.97
C ILE A 105 0.17 14.74 10.45
N VAL A 106 0.02 14.87 9.14
CA VAL A 106 -1.16 14.43 8.40
C VAL A 106 -0.74 13.28 7.50
N THR A 107 -1.31 12.11 7.73
CA THR A 107 -1.10 10.92 6.89
C THR A 107 -2.33 10.72 6.02
N LEU A 108 -2.14 10.76 4.71
CA LEU A 108 -3.16 10.47 3.71
C LEU A 108 -2.89 9.08 3.14
N PRO A 109 -3.64 8.04 3.57
CA PRO A 109 -3.45 6.70 3.06
C PRO A 109 -3.73 6.64 1.56
N ILE A 110 -2.97 5.82 0.83
CA ILE A 110 -3.22 5.60 -0.58
C ILE A 110 -4.58 4.93 -0.76
N HIS A 111 -5.27 5.29 -1.84
CA HIS A 111 -6.54 4.68 -2.18
C HIS A 111 -6.34 3.15 -2.38
N PRO A 112 -7.25 2.27 -1.91
CA PRO A 112 -7.03 0.83 -1.91
C PRO A 112 -6.79 0.25 -3.31
N ALA A 113 -7.36 0.86 -4.36
CA ALA A 113 -7.10 0.50 -5.76
C ALA A 113 -5.64 0.66 -6.21
N PHE A 114 -4.81 1.39 -5.45
CA PHE A 114 -3.38 1.59 -5.72
C PHE A 114 -2.49 0.99 -4.63
N ARG A 115 -3.05 0.34 -3.60
CA ARG A 115 -2.24 -0.41 -2.62
C ARG A 115 -1.56 -1.56 -3.35
N SER A 116 -0.24 -1.51 -3.38
CA SER A 116 0.59 -2.57 -3.92
C SER A 116 0.55 -3.81 -3.01
N ASP A 117 -0.50 -4.62 -3.11
CA ASP A 117 -0.30 -6.08 -3.11
C ASP A 117 0.28 -6.56 -4.45
N GLU A 118 0.32 -5.67 -5.44
CA GLU A 118 1.08 -5.77 -6.69
C GLU A 118 2.17 -4.70 -6.71
N GLY A 119 3.42 -5.12 -6.49
CA GLY A 119 4.58 -4.26 -6.69
C GLY A 119 4.58 -3.74 -8.13
N VAL A 120 4.47 -2.42 -8.27
CA VAL A 120 4.73 -1.75 -9.54
C VAL A 120 6.23 -1.80 -9.77
N ASN A 121 6.71 -2.90 -10.34
CA ASN A 121 7.86 -2.84 -11.23
C ASN A 121 7.40 -2.02 -12.44
N GLU A 122 7.64 -0.71 -12.42
CA GLU A 122 7.60 0.12 -13.63
C GLU A 122 8.74 -0.31 -14.56
N GLY A 123 8.49 -1.39 -15.29
CA GLY A 123 9.15 -1.73 -16.52
C GLY A 123 8.05 -2.16 -17.48
N VAL A 124 7.29 -1.20 -17.99
CA VAL A 124 6.36 -1.32 -19.12
C VAL A 124 5.53 -2.62 -19.09
N LYS A 125 4.43 -2.65 -18.32
CA LYS A 125 3.40 -3.68 -18.52
C LYS A 125 2.32 -3.15 -19.45
N ILE A 126 2.51 -3.52 -20.72
CA ILE A 126 1.49 -3.60 -21.74
C ILE A 126 0.24 -4.21 -21.10
N SER A 127 -0.87 -3.48 -21.21
CA SER A 127 -2.22 -3.95 -20.97
C SER A 127 -2.41 -5.37 -21.50
N GLN A 128 -2.59 -6.36 -20.60
CA GLN A 128 -3.30 -7.59 -20.90
C GLN A 128 -4.28 -7.92 -19.77
N PRO A 129 -5.56 -8.19 -20.11
CA PRO A 129 -6.62 -8.50 -19.15
C PRO A 129 -6.67 -10.01 -18.87
N SER A 130 -6.12 -10.45 -17.72
CA SER A 130 -6.24 -11.82 -17.20
C SER A 130 -5.42 -11.90 -15.89
N ASP A 131 -5.85 -12.27 -14.70
CA ASP A 131 -7.10 -12.87 -14.21
C ASP A 131 -7.16 -12.58 -12.70
N ASN A 132 -8.27 -12.04 -12.20
CA ASN A 132 -8.51 -11.88 -10.75
C ASN A 132 -8.36 -13.22 -9.97
N LYS A 133 -8.43 -14.36 -10.65
CA LYS A 133 -8.28 -15.71 -10.07
C LYS A 133 -6.83 -16.06 -9.73
N ILE A 134 -5.88 -15.64 -10.56
CA ILE A 134 -4.45 -15.89 -10.37
C ILE A 134 -3.98 -15.17 -9.09
N ASN A 135 -4.48 -13.96 -8.86
CA ASN A 135 -4.20 -13.18 -7.64
C ASN A 135 -4.68 -13.88 -6.36
N THR A 136 -5.80 -14.61 -6.42
CA THR A 136 -6.29 -15.42 -5.27
C THR A 136 -5.33 -16.58 -4.96
N ILE A 137 -4.80 -17.27 -5.97
CA ILE A 137 -3.80 -18.33 -5.75
C ILE A 137 -2.53 -17.76 -5.13
N TYR A 138 -2.09 -16.59 -5.59
CA TYR A 138 -0.96 -15.88 -5.00
C TYR A 138 -1.21 -15.48 -3.54
N SER A 139 -2.42 -15.05 -3.18
CA SER A 139 -2.76 -14.72 -1.79
C SER A 139 -2.70 -15.94 -0.85
N LEU A 140 -3.11 -17.14 -1.30
CA LEU A 140 -3.06 -18.37 -0.49
C LEU A 140 -1.63 -18.81 -0.20
N VAL A 141 -0.69 -18.47 -1.09
CA VAL A 141 0.74 -18.77 -0.89
C VAL A 141 1.38 -17.83 0.13
N ARG A 142 0.94 -16.56 0.19
CA ARG A 142 1.52 -15.52 1.07
C ARG A 142 1.31 -15.75 2.57
N GLU A 143 0.38 -16.62 2.98
CA GLU A 143 0.14 -16.91 4.38
C GLU A 143 1.29 -17.75 5.01
N GLY A 144 2.09 -17.13 5.87
CA GLY A 144 3.05 -17.79 6.77
C GLY A 144 4.45 -18.10 6.22
N VAL A 145 4.95 -17.38 5.20
CA VAL A 145 6.25 -17.66 4.58
C VAL A 145 7.09 -16.38 4.36
N ASN A 146 8.40 -16.43 4.65
CA ASN A 146 9.34 -15.32 4.44
C ASN A 146 9.33 -14.80 2.99
N GLU A 147 9.49 -13.49 2.81
CA GLU A 147 9.37 -12.76 1.53
C GLU A 147 10.17 -13.40 0.37
N GLY A 148 11.44 -13.76 0.58
CA GLY A 148 12.27 -14.38 -0.47
C GLY A 148 11.89 -15.82 -0.86
N VAL A 149 11.04 -16.49 -0.07
CA VAL A 149 10.48 -17.80 -0.42
C VAL A 149 9.22 -17.62 -1.26
N ASN A 150 8.47 -16.54 -1.07
CA ASN A 150 7.24 -16.28 -1.83
C ASN A 150 7.54 -16.01 -3.31
N GLU A 151 8.57 -15.22 -3.62
CA GLU A 151 8.96 -14.92 -5.00
C GLU A 151 9.30 -16.21 -5.78
N GLY A 152 10.11 -17.09 -5.19
CA GLY A 152 10.47 -18.35 -5.84
C GLY A 152 9.34 -19.37 -5.94
N VAL A 153 8.37 -19.34 -5.02
CA VAL A 153 7.16 -20.18 -5.12
C VAL A 153 6.22 -19.64 -6.21
N SER A 154 6.10 -18.32 -6.35
CA SER A 154 5.29 -17.68 -7.39
C SER A 154 5.78 -18.02 -8.80
N GLU A 155 7.10 -17.98 -9.02
CA GLU A 155 7.70 -18.36 -10.31
C GLU A 155 7.35 -19.80 -10.73
N ILE A 156 7.24 -20.73 -9.79
CA ILE A 156 6.86 -22.12 -10.08
C ILE A 156 5.39 -22.20 -10.53
N ILE A 157 4.51 -21.42 -9.90
CA ILE A 157 3.08 -21.36 -10.27
C ILE A 157 2.96 -20.83 -11.71
N ASP A 158 3.65 -19.75 -12.06
CA ASP A 158 3.67 -19.20 -13.42
C ASP A 158 4.19 -20.21 -14.45
N LEU A 159 5.20 -21.00 -14.09
CA LEU A 159 5.73 -22.05 -14.96
C LEU A 159 4.72 -23.17 -15.22
N ILE A 160 4.02 -23.62 -14.18
CA ILE A 160 3.01 -24.68 -14.31
C ILE A 160 1.79 -24.19 -15.10
N LEU A 161 1.43 -22.91 -15.00
CA LEU A 161 0.39 -22.27 -15.83
C LEU A 161 0.78 -22.25 -17.32
N LYS A 162 2.04 -21.97 -17.63
CA LYS A 162 2.54 -21.89 -19.02
C LYS A 162 2.82 -23.25 -19.64
N THR A 163 3.24 -24.24 -18.84
CA THR A 163 3.57 -25.58 -19.31
C THR A 163 3.24 -26.59 -18.22
N THR A 164 2.20 -27.39 -18.43
CA THR A 164 1.79 -28.42 -17.49
C THR A 164 2.71 -29.65 -17.58
N GLY A 165 2.88 -30.37 -16.47
CA GLY A 165 3.62 -31.63 -16.45
C GLY A 165 5.14 -31.49 -16.37
N LEU A 166 5.66 -30.35 -15.91
CA LEU A 166 7.09 -30.17 -15.69
C LEU A 166 7.57 -30.99 -14.48
N ASN A 167 8.75 -31.59 -14.60
CA ASN A 167 9.41 -32.28 -13.49
C ASN A 167 10.28 -31.30 -12.66
N ALA A 168 10.73 -31.71 -11.47
CA ALA A 168 11.51 -30.84 -10.58
C ALA A 168 12.85 -30.39 -11.19
N VAL A 169 13.44 -31.19 -12.08
CA VAL A 169 14.72 -30.89 -12.76
C VAL A 169 14.51 -29.81 -13.81
N GLU A 170 13.49 -29.95 -14.65
CA GLU A 170 13.10 -28.98 -15.67
C GLU A 170 12.70 -27.64 -15.05
N ILE A 171 12.02 -27.66 -13.90
CA ILE A 171 11.69 -26.43 -13.16
C ILE A 171 12.99 -25.76 -12.65
N ALA A 172 13.95 -26.53 -12.13
CA ALA A 172 15.23 -26.00 -11.68
C ALA A 172 16.05 -25.36 -12.82
N GLU A 173 16.09 -26.02 -13.98
CA GLU A 173 16.77 -25.50 -15.17
C GLU A 173 16.14 -24.19 -15.68
N ARG A 174 14.80 -24.14 -15.73
CA ARG A 174 14.08 -22.94 -16.20
C ARG A 174 14.12 -21.76 -15.23
N THR A 175 14.21 -22.02 -13.93
CA THR A 175 14.29 -20.98 -12.89
C THR A 175 15.72 -20.56 -12.56
N GLY A 176 16.73 -21.32 -12.99
CA GLY A 176 18.13 -21.10 -12.62
C GLY A 176 18.41 -21.34 -11.12
N LYS A 177 17.53 -22.04 -10.41
CA LYS A 177 17.63 -22.30 -8.97
C LYS A 177 18.11 -23.73 -8.70
N SER A 178 18.71 -23.94 -7.53
CA SER A 178 19.16 -25.28 -7.13
C SER A 178 17.99 -26.25 -7.00
N LEU A 179 18.21 -27.53 -7.33
CA LEU A 179 17.19 -28.58 -7.20
C LEU A 179 16.65 -28.68 -5.76
N ALA A 180 17.52 -28.53 -4.75
CA ALA A 180 17.11 -28.52 -3.35
C ALA A 180 16.16 -27.35 -3.00
N THR A 181 16.36 -26.18 -3.62
CA THR A 181 15.48 -25.01 -3.46
C THR A 181 14.12 -25.28 -4.10
N ILE A 182 14.10 -25.85 -5.31
CA ILE A 182 12.87 -26.20 -6.02
C ILE A 182 12.08 -27.28 -5.28
N GLU A 183 12.74 -28.33 -4.80
CA GLU A 183 12.09 -29.35 -3.97
C GLU A 183 11.48 -28.77 -2.69
N ARG A 184 12.17 -27.81 -2.05
CA ARG A 184 11.63 -27.09 -0.90
C ARG A 184 10.36 -26.33 -1.26
N TYR A 185 10.34 -25.61 -2.38
CA TYR A 185 9.17 -24.85 -2.83
C TYR A 185 8.00 -25.76 -3.25
N LEU A 186 8.27 -26.82 -4.00
CA LEU A 186 7.28 -27.83 -4.37
C LEU A 186 6.66 -28.50 -3.13
N ARG A 187 7.46 -28.71 -2.07
CA ARG A 187 6.95 -29.24 -0.80
C ARG A 187 5.93 -28.29 -0.14
N ILE A 188 6.18 -26.99 -0.20
CA ILE A 188 5.25 -25.97 0.33
C ILE A 188 3.95 -25.99 -0.47
N LEU A 189 4.03 -25.97 -1.80
CA LEU A 189 2.87 -25.97 -2.69
C LEU A 189 2.01 -27.23 -2.56
N ARG A 190 2.65 -28.40 -2.41
CA ARG A 190 1.92 -29.66 -2.12
C ARG A 190 1.25 -29.63 -0.75
N LYS A 191 1.93 -29.12 0.28
CA LYS A 191 1.35 -29.01 1.64
C LYS A 191 0.11 -28.11 1.66
N LYS A 192 0.11 -27.07 0.82
CA LYS A 192 -1.02 -26.16 0.63
C LYS A 192 -2.09 -26.70 -0.33
N GLU A 193 -1.97 -27.94 -0.82
CA GLU A 193 -2.88 -28.57 -1.78
C GLU A 193 -3.03 -27.80 -3.11
N ILE A 194 -2.04 -26.99 -3.49
CA ILE A 194 -2.08 -26.20 -4.72
C ILE A 194 -1.66 -27.04 -5.92
N ILE A 195 -0.64 -27.88 -5.74
CA ILE A 195 -0.10 -28.75 -6.79
C ILE A 195 -0.05 -30.21 -6.34
N GLU A 196 -0.07 -31.12 -7.31
CA GLU A 196 0.15 -32.55 -7.11
C GLU A 196 1.08 -33.12 -8.20
N PHE A 197 1.76 -34.22 -7.88
CA PHE A 197 2.61 -34.92 -8.83
C PHE A 197 1.79 -36.03 -9.51
N ARG A 198 1.74 -36.03 -10.85
CA ARG A 198 1.08 -37.07 -11.63
C ARG A 198 2.09 -37.77 -12.55
N GLY A 199 2.01 -39.09 -12.63
CA GLY A 199 2.85 -39.93 -13.50
C GLY A 199 3.89 -40.76 -12.74
N ALA A 200 4.79 -41.43 -13.48
CA ALA A 200 5.82 -42.27 -12.88
C ALA A 200 6.91 -41.41 -12.21
N PRO A 201 7.55 -41.84 -11.10
CA PRO A 201 8.49 -41.01 -10.33
C PRO A 201 9.66 -40.39 -11.13
N LYS A 202 10.00 -40.94 -12.31
CA LYS A 202 11.11 -40.47 -13.17
C LYS A 202 10.67 -39.69 -14.42
N THR A 203 9.39 -39.77 -14.81
CA THR A 203 8.88 -39.16 -16.05
C THR A 203 7.58 -38.38 -15.83
N GLY A 204 7.04 -38.42 -14.62
CA GLY A 204 5.88 -37.65 -14.19
C GLY A 204 6.26 -36.22 -13.88
N GLY A 205 5.24 -35.39 -13.74
CA GLY A 205 5.37 -33.96 -13.56
C GLY A 205 4.37 -33.40 -12.57
N TYR A 206 4.51 -32.11 -12.28
CA TYR A 206 3.63 -31.39 -11.39
C TYR A 206 2.48 -30.74 -12.17
N PHE A 207 1.28 -30.86 -11.59
CA PHE A 207 0.03 -30.32 -12.09
C PHE A 207 -0.69 -29.59 -10.97
N PHE A 208 -1.60 -28.67 -11.31
CA PHE A 208 -2.52 -28.12 -10.31
C PHE A 208 -3.49 -29.21 -9.84
N THR A 209 -3.95 -29.08 -8.59
CA THR A 209 -4.98 -29.97 -8.07
C THR A 209 -6.32 -29.67 -8.73
N SER A 210 -7.25 -30.64 -8.76
CA SER A 210 -8.57 -30.45 -9.38
C SER A 210 -9.33 -29.24 -8.83
N LYS A 211 -9.13 -28.90 -7.55
CA LYS A 211 -9.72 -27.70 -6.91
C LYS A 211 -9.22 -26.40 -7.57
N VAL A 212 -7.93 -26.34 -7.89
CA VAL A 212 -7.29 -25.15 -8.48
C VAL A 212 -7.54 -25.10 -9.99
N ASP A 213 -7.50 -26.25 -10.66
CA ASP A 213 -7.87 -26.36 -12.09
C ASP A 213 -9.33 -25.93 -12.33
N GLU A 214 -10.27 -26.32 -11.46
CA GLU A 214 -11.67 -25.87 -11.53
C GLU A 214 -11.81 -24.37 -11.26
N PHE A 215 -11.01 -23.82 -10.34
CA PHE A 215 -11.05 -22.39 -10.02
C PHE A 215 -10.47 -21.52 -11.14
N LEU A 216 -9.44 -22.02 -11.84
CA LEU A 216 -8.83 -21.33 -12.99
C LEU A 216 -9.76 -21.35 -14.21
N ASN A 217 -10.36 -22.50 -14.53
CA ASN A 217 -11.13 -22.71 -15.77
C ASN A 217 -12.62 -22.29 -15.71
N LYS A 218 -13.12 -21.79 -14.57
CA LYS A 218 -14.53 -21.42 -14.36
C LYS A 218 -14.70 -19.92 -14.27
#